data_AF-A0A7Y2DLD5-F1
#
_entry.id   AF-A0A7Y2DLD5-F1
#
_cell.length_a   1.000
_cell.length_b   1.000
_cell.length_c   1.000
_cell.angle_alpha   90.00
_cell.angle_beta   90.00
_cell.angle_gamma   90.00
#
_symmetry.space_group_name_H-M   'P 1'
#
loop_
_entity.id
_entity.type
_entity.pdbx_description
1 polymer ?
#
loop_
_entity_poly.entity_id
_entity_poly.type
_entity_poly.pdbx_seq_one_letter_code
_entity_poly.pdbx_strand_id
1 'polypeptide(L)'
;MLVALGDSLSQGIGATSIRASYVGLVAQRLRDRGCEPFGIVNLSRSGATTDDVLNVQLPALAAIDHSLIAAMVTVGNNDLLRSARVGAAKKRLSSLIEELPAGVVVATIPDARSQLAKAVNRHIRSEAAR
;
A
#
# COMPACT_ATOMS: atom_id res chain seq x y z
N MET A 1 15.31 4.41 -3.56
CA MET A 1 14.67 3.92 -2.31
C MET A 1 13.44 3.10 -2.62
N LEU A 2 13.12 2.12 -1.77
CA LEU A 2 11.85 1.40 -1.77
C LEU A 2 10.94 1.99 -0.68
N VAL A 3 9.76 2.45 -1.05
CA VAL A 3 8.81 3.06 -0.10
C VAL A 3 7.63 2.14 0.17
N ALA A 4 7.24 2.02 1.44
CA ALA A 4 5.98 1.37 1.83
C ALA A 4 5.00 2.40 2.38
N LEU A 5 3.81 2.40 1.82
CA LEU A 5 2.64 3.18 2.22
C LEU A 5 1.54 2.23 2.69
N GLY A 6 0.64 2.72 3.52
CA GLY A 6 -0.56 2.00 3.93
C GLY A 6 -0.69 1.81 5.43
N ASP A 7 -1.14 0.62 5.84
CA ASP A 7 -1.59 0.33 7.20
C ASP A 7 -0.66 -0.59 8.01
N SER A 8 -1.21 -1.29 9.00
CA SER A 8 -0.49 -2.21 9.88
C SER A 8 0.17 -3.37 9.12
N LEU A 9 -0.35 -3.77 7.96
CA LEU A 9 0.29 -4.80 7.12
C LEU A 9 1.62 -4.31 6.58
N SER A 10 1.68 -3.04 6.12
CA SER A 10 2.91 -2.40 5.67
C SER A 10 3.91 -2.23 6.82
N GLN A 11 3.45 -2.00 8.05
CA GLN A 11 4.33 -1.97 9.23
C GLN A 11 4.88 -3.35 9.61
N GLY A 12 4.28 -4.43 9.12
CA GLY A 12 4.66 -5.80 9.48
C GLY A 12 4.08 -6.25 10.82
N ILE A 13 2.96 -5.68 11.26
CA ILE A 13 2.27 -6.14 12.47
C ILE A 13 1.86 -7.61 12.31
N GLY A 14 2.26 -8.45 13.27
CA GLY A 14 2.07 -9.89 13.25
C GLY A 14 3.24 -10.68 12.68
N ALA A 15 4.25 -10.03 12.07
CA ALA A 15 5.50 -10.69 11.71
C ALA A 15 6.42 -10.85 12.93
N THR A 16 7.28 -11.87 12.90
CA THR A 16 8.26 -12.13 13.98
C THR A 16 9.35 -11.05 14.08
N SER A 17 9.55 -10.26 13.02
CA SER A 17 10.40 -9.07 13.00
C SER A 17 10.03 -8.19 11.81
N ILE A 18 10.51 -6.94 11.81
CA ILE A 18 10.36 -6.02 10.66
C ILE A 18 10.95 -6.63 9.38
N ARG A 19 12.06 -7.38 9.47
CA ARG A 19 12.67 -8.06 8.31
C ARG A 19 11.81 -9.22 7.79
N ALA A 20 11.02 -9.84 8.65
CA ALA A 20 10.07 -10.90 8.28
C ALA A 20 8.71 -10.37 7.81
N SER A 21 8.51 -9.04 7.78
CA SER A 21 7.34 -8.43 7.14
C SER A 21 7.40 -8.59 5.62
N TYR A 22 6.27 -8.45 4.92
CA TYR A 22 6.27 -8.53 3.46
C TYR A 22 7.17 -7.44 2.83
N VAL A 23 7.22 -6.24 3.41
CA VAL A 23 8.12 -5.16 2.94
C VAL A 23 9.59 -5.60 3.06
N GLY A 24 9.94 -6.21 4.19
CA GLY A 24 11.28 -6.75 4.43
C GLY A 24 11.64 -7.88 3.45
N LEU A 25 10.71 -8.80 3.21
CA LEU A 25 10.88 -9.93 2.30
C LEU A 25 10.99 -9.49 0.83
N VAL A 26 10.18 -8.51 0.40
CA VAL A 26 10.28 -7.92 -0.94
C VAL A 26 11.64 -7.24 -1.12
N ALA A 27 12.06 -6.44 -0.13
CA ALA A 27 13.36 -5.77 -0.18
C ALA A 27 14.52 -6.76 -0.25
N GLN A 28 14.47 -7.86 0.53
CA GLN A 28 15.45 -8.93 0.46
C GLN A 28 15.46 -9.57 -0.94
N ARG A 29 14.29 -9.91 -1.47
CA ARG A 29 14.19 -10.58 -2.77
C ARG A 29 14.64 -9.72 -3.95
N LEU A 30 14.50 -8.40 -3.87
CA LEU A 30 15.07 -7.46 -4.84
C LEU A 30 16.60 -7.43 -4.76
N ARG A 31 17.18 -7.39 -3.55
CA ARG A 31 18.64 -7.49 -3.36
C ARG A 31 19.20 -8.81 -3.88
N ASP A 32 18.53 -9.93 -3.58
CA ASP A 32 18.94 -11.26 -4.05
C ASP A 32 18.90 -11.40 -5.59
N ARG A 33 18.14 -10.53 -6.27
CA ARG A 33 18.08 -10.43 -7.74
C ARG A 33 19.12 -9.48 -8.33
N GLY A 34 19.99 -8.91 -7.52
CA GLY A 34 21.06 -8.01 -7.96
C GLY A 34 20.61 -6.57 -8.22
N CYS A 35 19.48 -6.12 -7.64
CA CYS A 35 19.16 -4.70 -7.65
C CYS A 35 20.24 -3.90 -6.89
N GLU A 36 20.59 -2.73 -7.42
CA GLU A 36 21.51 -1.77 -6.78
C GLU A 36 21.11 -1.49 -5.33
N PRO A 37 22.07 -1.22 -4.41
CA PRO A 37 21.75 -0.92 -3.02
C PRO A 37 20.72 0.21 -2.88
N PHE A 38 19.68 -0.02 -2.06
CA PHE A 38 18.62 0.96 -1.81
C PHE A 38 18.23 1.00 -0.34
N GLY A 39 17.87 2.19 0.14
CA GLY A 39 17.19 2.39 1.43
C GLY A 39 15.72 2.00 1.39
N ILE A 40 15.16 1.62 2.54
CA ILE A 40 13.73 1.34 2.72
C ILE A 40 13.15 2.43 3.62
N VAL A 41 12.07 3.07 3.16
CA VAL A 41 11.31 4.03 3.97
C VAL A 41 9.89 3.50 4.12
N ASN A 42 9.41 3.38 5.36
CA ASN A 42 8.07 2.92 5.64
C ASN A 42 7.26 4.05 6.28
N LEU A 43 6.37 4.67 5.50
CA LEU A 43 5.52 5.78 5.92
C LEU A 43 4.14 5.30 6.40
N SER A 44 3.95 3.99 6.50
CA SER A 44 2.68 3.42 6.93
C SER A 44 2.37 3.67 8.41
N ARG A 45 1.07 3.67 8.73
CA ARG A 45 0.55 3.83 10.09
C ARG A 45 -0.47 2.75 10.39
N SER A 46 -0.35 2.05 11.51
CA SER A 46 -1.38 1.11 11.97
C SER A 46 -2.76 1.77 12.00
N GLY A 47 -3.75 1.07 11.45
CA GLY A 47 -5.13 1.57 11.35
C GLY A 47 -5.33 2.69 10.33
N ALA A 48 -4.38 2.96 9.43
CA ALA A 48 -4.56 3.92 8.35
C ALA A 48 -5.68 3.50 7.38
N THR A 49 -6.46 4.46 6.93
CA THR A 49 -7.40 4.32 5.82
C THR A 49 -6.83 4.89 4.54
N THR A 50 -7.55 4.72 3.42
CA THR A 50 -7.20 5.34 2.13
C THR A 50 -6.99 6.86 2.26
N ASP A 51 -7.84 7.53 3.06
CA ASP A 51 -7.75 8.98 3.31
C ASP A 51 -6.45 9.36 4.05
N ASP A 52 -5.94 8.51 4.95
CA ASP A 52 -4.66 8.75 5.63
C ASP A 52 -3.49 8.65 4.64
N VAL A 53 -3.55 7.72 3.68
CA VAL A 53 -2.51 7.61 2.65
C VAL A 53 -2.51 8.86 1.77
N LEU A 54 -3.68 9.26 1.28
CA LEU A 54 -3.85 10.46 0.44
C LEU A 54 -3.36 11.74 1.12
N ASN A 55 -3.81 11.98 2.36
CA ASN A 55 -3.64 13.30 2.97
C ASN A 55 -2.41 13.42 3.88
N VAL A 56 -1.75 12.31 4.21
CA VAL A 56 -0.59 12.31 5.12
C VAL A 56 0.61 11.64 4.46
N GLN A 57 0.44 10.42 3.97
CA GLN A 57 1.59 9.63 3.51
C GLN A 57 2.10 10.06 2.13
N LEU A 58 1.23 10.44 1.20
CA LEU A 58 1.66 10.98 -0.11
C LEU A 58 2.35 12.35 0.01
N PRO A 59 1.85 13.32 0.81
CA PRO A 59 2.61 14.53 1.10
C PRO A 59 3.97 14.25 1.75
N ALA A 60 4.04 13.29 2.67
CA ALA A 60 5.31 12.88 3.28
C ALA A 60 6.26 12.23 2.26
N LEU A 61 5.74 11.42 1.32
CA LEU A 61 6.52 10.88 0.22
C LEU A 61 7.07 11.99 -0.68
N ALA A 62 6.24 12.98 -1.04
CA ALA A 62 6.67 14.10 -1.88
C ALA A 62 7.75 14.97 -1.22
N ALA A 63 7.82 14.99 0.12
CA ALA A 63 8.85 15.70 0.87
C ALA A 63 10.20 14.97 0.94
N ILE A 64 10.27 13.69 0.53
CA ILE A 64 11.48 12.87 0.56
C ILE A 64 12.04 12.80 -0.87
N ASP A 65 13.28 13.25 -1.04
CA ASP A 65 14.05 13.37 -2.31
C ASP A 65 13.79 12.29 -3.38
N HIS A 66 13.83 12.68 -4.67
CA HIS A 66 13.26 12.04 -5.86
C HIS A 66 13.90 10.70 -6.31
N SER A 67 14.70 10.04 -5.48
CA SER A 67 15.32 8.73 -5.80
C SER A 67 14.37 7.54 -5.62
N LEU A 68 13.06 7.73 -5.81
CA LEU A 68 12.06 6.67 -5.68
C LEU A 68 12.28 5.61 -6.77
N ILE A 69 12.59 4.38 -6.35
CA ILE A 69 12.74 3.24 -7.27
C ILE A 69 11.39 2.58 -7.47
N ALA A 70 10.68 2.34 -6.36
CA ALA A 70 9.34 1.77 -6.35
C ALA A 70 8.65 2.12 -5.03
N ALA A 71 7.33 2.17 -5.06
CA ALA A 71 6.50 2.26 -3.88
C ALA A 71 5.49 1.11 -3.84
N MET A 72 5.13 0.69 -2.64
CA MET A 72 4.11 -0.34 -2.40
C MET A 72 3.04 0.21 -1.48
N VAL A 73 1.78 0.05 -1.85
CA VAL A 73 0.63 0.55 -1.10
C VAL A 73 -0.21 -0.63 -0.62
N THR A 74 -0.42 -0.75 0.68
CA THR A 74 -1.32 -1.75 1.28
C THR A 74 -2.31 -1.08 2.23
N VAL A 75 -3.51 -0.78 1.73
CA VAL A 75 -4.56 -0.06 2.49
C VAL A 75 -5.96 -0.46 1.99
N GLY A 76 -6.99 -0.12 2.76
CA GLY A 76 -8.40 -0.30 2.38
C GLY A 76 -9.17 -1.25 3.28
N ASN A 77 -8.48 -2.11 4.05
CA ASN A 77 -9.17 -3.01 5.00
C ASN A 77 -9.79 -2.20 6.14
N ASN A 78 -9.09 -1.17 6.64
CA ASN A 78 -9.63 -0.28 7.68
C ASN A 78 -10.83 0.54 7.18
N ASP A 79 -10.86 0.92 5.91
CA ASP A 79 -12.01 1.59 5.28
C ASP A 79 -13.25 0.71 5.35
N LEU A 80 -13.12 -0.58 5.02
CA LEU A 80 -14.21 -1.55 5.09
C LEU A 80 -14.65 -1.85 6.52
N LEU A 81 -13.71 -1.96 7.46
CA LEU A 81 -14.02 -2.20 8.87
C LEU A 81 -14.73 -1.01 9.52
N ARG A 82 -14.32 0.22 9.18
CA ARG A 82 -14.96 1.45 9.67
C ARG A 82 -16.26 1.77 8.93
N SER A 83 -16.40 1.33 7.69
CA SER A 83 -17.60 1.54 6.90
C SER A 83 -17.84 0.43 5.88
N ALA A 84 -18.95 -0.30 6.03
CA ALA A 84 -19.37 -1.32 5.06
C ALA A 84 -19.84 -0.74 3.69
N ARG A 85 -19.65 0.56 3.45
CA ARG A 85 -20.07 1.24 2.21
C ARG A 85 -19.01 1.06 1.11
N VAL A 86 -19.11 -0.06 0.39
CA VAL A 86 -18.19 -0.42 -0.71
C VAL A 86 -18.05 0.68 -1.77
N GLY A 87 -19.14 1.36 -2.15
CA GLY A 87 -19.07 2.44 -3.14
C GLY A 87 -18.16 3.59 -2.70
N ALA A 88 -18.20 3.94 -1.41
CA ALA A 88 -17.34 5.00 -0.86
C ALA A 88 -15.87 4.54 -0.75
N ALA A 89 -15.63 3.27 -0.41
CA ALA A 89 -14.29 2.69 -0.41
C ALA A 89 -13.68 2.66 -1.82
N LYS A 90 -14.46 2.26 -2.83
CA LYS A 90 -14.03 2.27 -4.24
C LYS A 90 -13.69 3.68 -4.72
N LYS A 91 -14.54 4.67 -4.44
CA LYS A 91 -14.29 6.06 -4.84
C LYS A 91 -12.98 6.59 -4.26
N ARG A 92 -12.74 6.37 -2.95
CA ARG A 92 -11.48 6.75 -2.31
C ARG A 92 -10.28 6.05 -2.92
N LEU A 93 -10.40 4.75 -3.20
CA LEU A 93 -9.34 3.97 -3.84
C LEU A 93 -9.01 4.48 -5.25
N SER A 94 -10.02 4.85 -6.05
CA SER A 94 -9.79 5.50 -7.34
C SER A 94 -9.02 6.81 -7.17
N SER A 95 -9.45 7.69 -6.25
CA SER A 95 -8.74 8.94 -5.98
C SER A 95 -7.30 8.70 -5.48
N LEU A 96 -7.07 7.67 -4.66
CA LEU A 96 -5.72 7.29 -4.28
C LEU A 96 -4.89 6.89 -5.49
N ILE A 97 -5.40 5.99 -6.33
CA ILE A 97 -4.66 5.48 -7.50
C ILE A 97 -4.34 6.61 -8.49
N GLU A 98 -5.25 7.56 -8.69
CA GLU A 98 -5.06 8.74 -9.55
C GLU A 98 -3.91 9.65 -9.06
N GLU A 99 -3.69 9.73 -7.74
CA GLU A 99 -2.66 10.55 -7.11
C GLU A 99 -1.31 9.83 -6.93
N LEU A 100 -1.26 8.51 -7.22
CA LEU A 100 -0.03 7.74 -7.06
C LEU A 100 0.98 8.05 -8.17
N PRO A 101 2.28 8.21 -7.84
CA PRO A 101 3.31 8.33 -8.86
C PRO A 101 3.44 7.04 -9.69
N ALA A 102 4.05 7.16 -10.87
CA ALA A 102 4.36 6.01 -11.71
C ALA A 102 5.28 5.01 -10.97
N GLY A 103 5.14 3.71 -11.28
CA GLY A 103 5.96 2.65 -10.67
C GLY A 103 5.52 2.22 -9.26
N VAL A 104 4.31 2.61 -8.82
CA VAL A 104 3.72 2.14 -7.57
C VAL A 104 3.00 0.80 -7.79
N VAL A 105 3.20 -0.14 -6.88
CA VAL A 105 2.43 -1.39 -6.79
C VAL A 105 1.37 -1.26 -5.71
N VAL A 106 0.10 -1.44 -6.07
CA VAL A 106 -1.02 -1.44 -5.12
C VAL A 106 -1.43 -2.86 -4.80
N ALA A 107 -1.36 -3.23 -3.53
CA ALA A 107 -1.78 -4.53 -3.05
C ALA A 107 -3.31 -4.64 -3.00
N THR A 108 -3.82 -5.84 -3.27
CA THR A 108 -5.20 -6.18 -2.94
C THR A 108 -5.37 -6.32 -1.42
N ILE A 109 -6.58 -6.07 -0.93
CA ILE A 109 -6.91 -6.30 0.48
C ILE A 109 -7.17 -7.78 0.75
N PRO A 110 -6.82 -8.30 1.94
CA PRO A 110 -7.16 -9.68 2.31
C PRO A 110 -8.67 -9.92 2.21
N ASP A 111 -9.09 -10.84 1.34
CA ASP A 111 -10.50 -10.96 0.97
C ASP A 111 -11.20 -12.22 1.44
N ALA A 112 -10.48 -13.25 1.88
CA ALA A 112 -11.00 -14.50 2.48
C ALA A 112 -12.43 -14.85 2.00
N ARG A 113 -13.41 -14.88 2.91
CA ARG A 113 -14.84 -15.07 2.59
C ARG A 113 -15.62 -13.75 2.44
N SER A 114 -14.97 -12.59 2.50
CA SER A 114 -15.59 -11.26 2.43
C SER A 114 -15.96 -10.87 0.99
N GLN A 115 -17.25 -10.81 0.70
CA GLN A 115 -17.73 -10.35 -0.61
C GLN A 115 -17.45 -8.87 -0.85
N LEU A 116 -17.43 -8.05 0.21
CA LEU A 116 -17.08 -6.64 0.14
C LEU A 116 -15.62 -6.47 -0.28
N ALA A 117 -14.71 -7.24 0.33
CA ALA A 117 -13.29 -7.19 -0.01
C ALA A 117 -13.03 -7.67 -1.44
N LYS A 118 -13.72 -8.74 -1.89
CA LYS A 118 -13.67 -9.19 -3.29
C LYS A 118 -14.16 -8.12 -4.27
N ALA A 119 -15.21 -7.39 -3.93
CA ALA A 119 -15.74 -6.32 -4.77
C ALA A 119 -14.78 -5.13 -4.88
N VAL A 120 -14.07 -4.80 -3.81
CA VAL A 120 -13.00 -3.80 -3.82
C VAL A 120 -11.77 -4.30 -4.59
N ASN A 121 -11.35 -5.56 -4.40
CA ASN A 121 -10.23 -6.14 -5.14
C ASN A 121 -10.46 -6.21 -6.65
N ARG A 122 -11.71 -6.44 -7.09
CA ARG A 122 -12.05 -6.33 -8.53
C ARG A 122 -11.85 -4.90 -9.04
N HIS A 123 -12.20 -3.91 -8.23
CA HIS A 123 -12.04 -2.48 -8.57
C HIS A 123 -10.55 -2.09 -8.64
N ILE A 124 -9.74 -2.49 -7.67
CA ILE A 124 -8.29 -2.26 -7.70
C ILE A 124 -7.67 -2.82 -8.98
N ARG A 125 -8.05 -4.05 -9.36
CA ARG A 125 -7.54 -4.68 -10.59
C ARG A 125 -8.00 -3.98 -11.87
N SER A 126 -9.22 -3.42 -11.90
CA SER A 126 -9.69 -2.68 -13.07
C SER A 126 -8.99 -1.34 -13.24
N GLU A 127 -8.65 -0.66 -12.14
CA GLU A 127 -7.88 0.59 -12.19
C GLU A 127 -6.42 0.32 -12.64
N ALA A 128 -5.81 -0.78 -12.19
CA ALA A 128 -4.45 -1.15 -12.60
C ALA A 128 -4.31 -1.60 -14.07
N ALA A 129 -5.43 -1.84 -14.76
CA ALA A 129 -5.45 -2.25 -16.17
C ALA A 129 -5.66 -1.08 -17.15
N ARG A 130 -5.80 0.14 -16.63
CA ARG A 130 -5.88 1.38 -17.41
C ARG A 130 -4.50 1.92 -17.71
#